data_AF-A0A5R9MX60-F1
#
_entry.id   AF-A0A5R9MX60-F1
#
_cell.length_a   1.000
_cell.length_b   1.000
_cell.length_c   1.000
_cell.angle_alpha   90.00
_cell.angle_beta   90.00
_cell.angle_gamma   90.00
#
_symmetry.space_group_name_H-M   'P 1'
#
loop_
_entity.id
_entity.type
_entity.pdbx_description
1 polymer ?
#
loop_
_entity_poly.entity_id
_entity_poly.type
_entity_poly.pdbx_seq_one_letter_code
_entity_poly.pdbx_strand_id
1 'polypeptide(L)'
;MDYYPAQIISKGVNKSVKIYRLHGIDKAQAIQRLKDGKDVYTTKSKANTLAKELSRGQGIWKDDAHVIGGYRHYHDVDHHYRSHIFFGEPKV
;
A
#
# COMPACT_ATOMS: atom_id res chain seq x y z
N MET A 1 -6.04 9.68 13.02
CA MET A 1 -5.07 9.40 11.92
C MET A 1 -5.42 8.03 11.35
N ASP A 2 -5.43 7.90 10.02
CA ASP A 2 -6.13 6.79 9.34
C ASP A 2 -5.25 5.97 8.39
N TYR A 3 -4.03 6.44 8.17
CA TYR A 3 -3.02 5.76 7.39
C TYR A 3 -1.94 5.28 8.34
N TYR A 4 -1.33 4.15 8.00
CA TYR A 4 -0.28 3.55 8.79
C TYR A 4 0.90 3.23 7.88
N PRO A 5 2.14 3.51 8.32
CA PRO A 5 3.32 2.98 7.66
C PRO A 5 3.20 1.46 7.56
N ALA A 6 3.55 0.92 6.40
CA ALA A 6 3.70 -0.50 6.19
C ALA A 6 5.07 -0.81 5.58
N GLN A 7 5.45 -2.09 5.63
CA GLN A 7 6.65 -2.60 4.97
C GLN A 7 6.48 -4.08 4.64
N ILE A 8 6.76 -4.45 3.39
CA ILE A 8 6.96 -5.86 3.01
C ILE A 8 8.26 -6.38 3.67
N ILE A 9 8.16 -7.52 4.34
CA ILE A 9 9.29 -8.25 4.91
C ILE A 9 9.40 -9.57 4.15
N SER A 10 10.59 -9.87 3.64
CA SER A 10 10.89 -11.16 3.01
C SER A 10 11.87 -11.95 3.89
N LYS A 11 11.54 -13.20 4.17
CA LYS A 11 12.46 -14.20 4.76
C LYS A 11 12.46 -15.42 3.84
N GLY A 12 13.50 -15.54 3.00
CA GLY A 12 13.56 -16.58 1.97
C GLY A 12 12.43 -16.41 0.95
N VAL A 13 11.70 -17.48 0.66
CA VAL A 13 10.55 -17.46 -0.28
C VAL A 13 9.28 -16.86 0.31
N ASN A 14 9.22 -16.65 1.63
CA ASN A 14 8.03 -16.15 2.31
C ASN A 14 8.05 -14.61 2.40
N LYS A 15 6.97 -13.98 1.94
CA LYS A 15 6.73 -12.54 2.06
C LYS A 15 5.60 -12.28 3.06
N SER A 16 5.81 -11.33 3.97
CA SER A 16 4.79 -10.84 4.91
C SER A 16 4.75 -9.31 4.91
N VAL A 17 3.72 -8.72 5.51
CA VAL A 17 3.60 -7.26 5.62
C VAL A 17 3.55 -6.89 7.10
N LYS A 18 4.42 -5.99 7.53
CA LYS A 18 4.39 -5.40 8.87
C LYS A 18 3.68 -4.05 8.82
N ILE A 19 2.64 -3.90 9.64
CA ILE A 19 1.84 -2.67 9.74
C ILE A 19 2.14 -2.00 11.08
N TYR A 20 2.57 -0.74 11.04
CA TYR A 20 2.97 0.01 12.23
C TYR A 20 1.78 0.80 12.81
N ARG A 21 0.81 0.10 13.40
CA ARG A 21 -0.47 0.69 13.86
C ARG A 21 -0.35 1.78 14.94
N LEU A 22 0.73 1.78 15.71
CA LEU A 22 0.96 2.81 16.75
C LEU A 22 1.42 4.16 16.17
N HIS A 23 1.84 4.21 14.90
CA HIS A 23 2.38 5.41 14.25
C HIS A 23 1.46 5.82 13.12
N GLY A 24 0.26 6.28 13.45
CA GLY A 24 -0.65 6.86 12.45
C GLY A 24 0.02 8.02 11.73
N ILE A 25 -0.27 8.17 10.44
CA ILE A 25 0.16 9.30 9.61
C ILE A 25 -1.04 9.93 8.94
N ASP A 26 -0.91 11.18 8.52
CA ASP A 26 -1.92 11.87 7.72
C ASP A 26 -1.84 11.49 6.23
N LYS A 27 -2.78 12.01 5.43
CA LYS A 27 -2.87 11.72 4.00
C LYS A 27 -1.66 12.24 3.22
N ALA A 28 -1.18 13.45 3.53
CA ALA A 28 -0.07 14.05 2.81
C ALA A 28 1.22 13.26 3.05
N GLN A 29 1.45 12.86 4.29
CA GLN A 29 2.55 11.97 4.68
C GLN A 29 2.43 10.60 4.01
N ALA A 30 1.22 10.03 3.92
CA ALA A 30 1.00 8.77 3.21
C ALA A 30 1.35 8.87 1.72
N ILE A 31 0.93 9.95 1.04
CA ILE A 31 1.26 10.20 -0.36
C ILE A 31 2.77 10.35 -0.55
N GLN A 32 3.43 11.15 0.29
CA GLN A 32 4.87 11.33 0.18
C GLN A 32 5.60 10.01 0.40
N ARG A 33 5.18 9.22 1.39
CA ARG A 33 5.73 7.88 1.65
C ARG A 33 5.61 6.97 0.43
N LEU A 34 4.46 6.98 -0.25
CA LEU A 34 4.24 6.20 -1.48
C LEU A 34 5.14 6.68 -2.63
N LYS A 35 5.31 7.99 -2.80
CA LYS A 35 6.24 8.57 -3.79
C LYS A 35 7.70 8.20 -3.53
N ASP A 36 8.09 8.07 -2.26
CA ASP A 36 9.41 7.57 -1.84
C ASP A 36 9.59 6.05 -2.06
N GLY A 37 8.59 5.35 -2.62
CA GLY A 37 8.63 3.89 -2.80
C GLY A 37 8.42 3.08 -1.51
N LYS A 38 7.81 3.68 -0.48
CA LYS A 38 7.51 3.02 0.80
C LYS A 38 6.01 2.71 0.94
N ASP A 39 5.68 1.61 1.59
CA ASP A 39 4.31 1.11 1.66
C ASP A 39 3.46 1.81 2.73
N VAL A 40 2.14 1.80 2.51
CA VAL A 40 1.12 2.31 3.43
C VAL A 40 0.02 1.27 3.61
N TYR A 41 -0.57 1.19 4.81
CA TYR A 41 -1.77 0.42 5.10
C TYR A 41 -2.91 1.35 5.53
N THR A 42 -4.12 1.11 5.04
CA THR A 42 -5.33 1.83 5.45
C THR A 42 -6.61 1.04 5.15
N THR A 43 -7.79 1.65 5.26
CA THR A 43 -9.07 1.03 4.87
C THR A 43 -9.26 1.04 3.36
N LYS A 44 -10.07 0.13 2.81
CA LYS A 44 -10.31 0.01 1.35
C LYS A 44 -10.70 1.35 0.70
N SER A 45 -11.60 2.11 1.35
CA SER A 45 -12.07 3.40 0.84
C SER A 45 -10.93 4.43 0.72
N LYS A 46 -10.07 4.50 1.74
CA LYS A 46 -8.92 5.42 1.78
C LYS A 46 -7.81 4.97 0.84
N ALA A 47 -7.57 3.66 0.72
CA ALA A 47 -6.64 3.10 -0.25
C ALA A 47 -7.02 3.46 -1.69
N ASN A 48 -8.30 3.33 -2.05
CA ASN A 48 -8.84 3.75 -3.34
C ASN A 48 -8.68 5.26 -3.58
N THR A 49 -8.83 6.08 -2.53
CA THR A 49 -8.61 7.54 -2.64
C THR A 49 -7.15 7.86 -2.96
N LEU A 50 -6.20 7.23 -2.26
CA LEU A 50 -4.76 7.38 -2.54
C LEU A 50 -4.40 6.91 -3.95
N ALA A 51 -4.89 5.74 -4.36
CA ALA A 51 -4.66 5.19 -5.70
C ALA A 51 -5.14 6.15 -6.80
N LYS A 52 -6.37 6.67 -6.70
CA LYS A 52 -6.90 7.64 -7.67
C LYS A 52 -6.07 8.92 -7.75
N GLU A 53 -5.57 9.41 -6.62
CA GLU A 53 -4.77 10.63 -6.57
C GLU A 53 -3.39 10.43 -7.21
N LEU A 54 -2.73 9.32 -6.91
CA LEU A 54 -1.44 8.97 -7.51
C LEU A 54 -1.59 8.68 -9.01
N SER A 55 -2.72 8.10 -9.43
CA SER A 55 -2.99 7.85 -10.86
C SER A 55 -3.21 9.12 -11.68
N ARG A 56 -3.65 10.22 -11.06
CA ARG A 56 -3.74 11.53 -11.73
C ARG A 56 -2.37 12.20 -11.93
N GLY A 57 -1.39 11.82 -11.11
CA GLY A 57 -0.08 12.47 -11.06
C GLY A 57 0.95 11.87 -12.00
N GLN A 58 0.99 10.53 -12.14
CA GLN A 58 1.92 9.81 -13.03
C GLN A 58 1.80 8.26 -13.01
N GLY A 59 1.06 7.65 -12.08
CA GLY A 59 0.97 6.18 -11.98
C GLY A 59 -0.29 5.58 -12.63
N ILE A 60 -0.34 4.27 -12.75
CA ILE A 60 -1.58 3.53 -13.04
C ILE A 60 -1.80 2.58 -11.86
N TRP A 61 -2.41 3.11 -10.79
CA TRP A 61 -2.65 2.34 -9.59
C TRP A 61 -3.87 1.44 -9.75
N LYS A 62 -3.64 0.12 -9.79
CA LYS A 62 -4.69 -0.90 -9.92
C LYS A 62 -4.67 -1.82 -8.71
N ASP A 63 -5.85 -2.33 -8.39
CA ASP A 63 -6.01 -3.48 -7.46
C ASP A 63 -5.58 -4.71 -8.25
N ASP A 64 -4.55 -5.41 -7.81
CA ASP A 64 -3.99 -6.55 -8.56
C ASP A 64 -3.76 -7.79 -7.69
N ALA A 65 -3.61 -8.91 -8.38
CA ALA A 65 -3.87 -10.29 -7.98
C ALA A 65 -3.22 -10.74 -6.66
N HIS A 66 -4.08 -11.20 -5.74
CA HIS A 66 -3.67 -11.76 -4.45
C HIS A 66 -3.31 -13.24 -4.55
N VAL A 67 -2.08 -13.54 -4.13
CA VAL A 67 -1.69 -14.87 -3.67
C VAL A 67 -2.40 -15.21 -2.35
N ILE A 68 -2.64 -16.50 -2.11
CA ILE A 68 -3.16 -17.00 -0.82
C ILE A 68 -2.20 -16.53 0.30
N GLY A 69 -2.76 -16.00 1.38
CA GLY A 69 -2.01 -15.44 2.51
C GLY A 69 -1.53 -13.99 2.33
N GLY A 70 -1.75 -13.36 1.17
CA GLY A 70 -1.34 -11.97 0.91
C GLY A 70 -2.38 -10.92 1.30
N TYR A 71 -1.92 -9.72 1.69
CA TYR A 71 -2.80 -8.56 1.91
C TYR A 71 -3.35 -8.00 0.61
N ARG A 72 -4.60 -7.53 0.65
CA ARG A 72 -5.16 -6.76 -0.46
C ARG A 72 -4.39 -5.46 -0.68
N HIS A 73 -4.05 -5.12 -1.92
CA HIS A 73 -3.31 -3.90 -2.19
C HIS A 73 -3.53 -3.30 -3.57
N TYR A 74 -3.31 -1.98 -3.66
CA TYR A 74 -3.06 -1.31 -4.93
C TYR A 74 -1.56 -1.19 -5.17
N HIS A 75 -1.13 -1.30 -6.42
CA HIS A 75 0.22 -0.94 -6.86
C HIS A 75 0.17 -0.25 -8.23
N ASP A 76 1.24 0.48 -8.56
CA ASP A 76 1.42 1.11 -9.86
C ASP A 76 1.88 0.08 -10.90
N VAL A 77 1.04 -0.27 -11.88
CA VAL A 77 1.39 -1.32 -12.88
C VAL A 77 2.55 -0.93 -13.80
N ASP A 78 2.80 0.36 -13.98
CA ASP A 78 3.95 0.84 -14.73
C ASP A 78 5.23 0.91 -13.86
N HIS A 79 5.09 0.63 -12.55
CA HIS A 79 6.15 0.64 -11.55
C HIS A 79 6.97 1.94 -11.49
N HIS A 80 6.38 3.10 -11.82
CA HIS A 80 7.00 4.40 -11.53
C HIS A 80 7.21 4.55 -10.02
N TYR A 81 6.24 4.08 -9.24
CA TYR A 81 6.34 3.93 -7.80
C TYR A 81 6.40 2.46 -7.41
N ARG A 82 7.44 2.06 -6.67
CA ARG A 82 7.63 0.68 -6.18
C ARG A 82 6.86 0.37 -4.89
N SER A 83 6.02 1.28 -4.45
CA SER A 83 5.26 1.19 -3.21
C SER A 83 3.92 0.50 -3.41
N HIS A 84 3.34 0.04 -2.30
CA HIS A 84 2.04 -0.62 -2.27
C HIS A 84 1.11 0.09 -1.27
N ILE A 85 -0.19 0.10 -1.58
CA ILE A 85 -1.23 0.58 -0.67
C ILE A 85 -2.05 -0.62 -0.20
N PHE A 86 -1.70 -1.16 0.96
CA PHE A 86 -2.36 -2.31 1.57
C PHE A 86 -3.69 -1.94 2.23
N PHE A 87 -4.66 -2.86 2.20
CA PHE A 87 -5.95 -2.71 2.87
C PHE A 87 -6.62 -4.04 3.23
N GLY A 88 -7.46 -4.01 4.27
CA GLY A 88 -8.23 -5.17 4.74
C GLY A 88 -7.35 -6.29 5.29
N GLU A 89 -7.95 -7.45 5.49
CA GLU A 89 -7.24 -8.63 6.00
C GLU A 89 -6.53 -9.41 4.87
N PRO A 90 -5.50 -10.22 5.21
CA PRO A 90 -4.91 -11.17 4.29
C PRO A 90 -5.96 -12.11 3.71
N LYS A 91 -5.80 -12.48 2.45
CA LYS A 91 -6.67 -13.45 1.79
C LYS A 91 -6.42 -14.83 2.39
N VAL A 92 -7.48 -15.48 2.89
CA VAL A 92 -7.47 -16.89 3.31
C VAL A 92 -7.36 -17.83 2.12
#